data_AF-A0A662WBM9-F1
#
_entry.id   AF-A0A662WBM9-F1
#
_cell.length_a   1.000
_cell.length_b   1.000
_cell.length_c   1.000
_cell.angle_alpha   90.00
_cell.angle_beta   90.00
_cell.angle_gamma   90.00
#
_symmetry.space_group_name_H-M   'P 1'
#
loop_
_entity.id
_entity.type
_entity.pdbx_description
1 polymer ?
#
loop_
_entity_poly.entity_id
_entity_poly.type
_entity_poly.pdbx_seq_one_letter_code
_entity_poly.pdbx_strand_id
1 'polypeptide(L)'
;MRIHPATKFRATSAFVLAATSGLRLEEVTNLSGKDIDLENRIVYVRAEKSKEKESTAFNHEGSAILRYYFEIYDGRKELFSQKSIEYVYSFLSKISPQKSPKFAKI
;
A
#
# COMPACT_ATOMS: atom_id res chain seq x y z
N MET A 1 0.62 -20.18 12.77
CA MET A 1 1.28 -18.86 12.71
C MET A 1 0.20 -17.78 12.66
N ARG A 2 0.17 -16.81 13.60
CA ARG A 2 -0.80 -15.69 13.60
C ARG A 2 -0.06 -14.41 13.19
N ILE A 3 -0.66 -13.62 12.29
CA ILE A 3 -0.16 -12.28 11.95
C ILE A 3 -0.65 -11.29 13.02
N HIS A 4 0.25 -10.44 13.51
CA HIS A 4 -0.14 -9.35 14.42
C HIS A 4 -1.16 -8.42 13.74
N PRO A 5 -2.30 -8.07 14.38
CA PRO A 5 -3.36 -7.28 13.75
C PRO A 5 -2.86 -5.96 13.13
N ALA A 6 -2.01 -5.22 13.83
CA ALA A 6 -1.44 -3.97 13.31
C ALA A 6 -0.58 -4.18 12.05
N THR A 7 0.22 -5.25 11.99
CA THR A 7 1.02 -5.59 10.80
C THR A 7 0.12 -5.93 9.61
N LYS A 8 -0.94 -6.70 9.86
CA LYS A 8 -1.94 -7.03 8.84
C LYS A 8 -2.61 -5.76 8.33
N PHE A 9 -3.09 -4.90 9.23
CA PHE A 9 -3.82 -3.70 8.88
C PHE A 9 -2.95 -2.69 8.10
N ARG A 10 -1.68 -2.54 8.50
CA ARG A 10 -0.70 -1.73 7.78
C ARG A 10 -0.48 -2.22 6.35
N ALA A 11 -0.29 -3.53 6.16
CA ALA A 11 -0.13 -4.12 4.83
C ALA A 11 -1.40 -4.00 3.99
N THR A 12 -2.58 -4.23 4.58
CA THR A 12 -3.87 -4.06 3.91
C THR A 12 -4.08 -2.61 3.45
N SER A 13 -3.73 -1.63 4.28
CA SER A 13 -3.81 -0.21 3.93
C SER A 13 -2.89 0.13 2.75
N ALA A 14 -1.67 -0.42 2.75
CA ALA A 14 -0.74 -0.30 1.63
C ALA A 14 -1.31 -0.91 0.34
N PHE A 15 -1.92 -2.09 0.41
CA PHE A 15 -2.53 -2.74 -0.76
C PHE A 15 -3.69 -1.95 -1.33
N VAL A 16 -4.56 -1.42 -0.48
CA VAL A 16 -5.70 -0.62 -0.92
C VAL A 16 -5.22 0.66 -1.58
N LEU A 17 -4.25 1.36 -0.99
CA LEU A 17 -3.66 2.54 -1.63
C LEU A 17 -3.08 2.16 -3.00
N ALA A 18 -2.19 1.17 -3.06
CA ALA A 18 -1.57 0.70 -4.31
C ALA A 18 -2.61 0.37 -5.40
N ALA A 19 -3.64 -0.41 -5.05
CA ALA A 19 -4.65 -0.87 -5.98
C ALA A 19 -5.55 0.26 -6.50
N THR A 20 -5.77 1.29 -5.69
CA THR A 20 -6.70 2.38 -6.02
C THR A 20 -6.02 3.58 -6.68
N SER A 21 -4.70 3.72 -6.51
CA SER A 21 -3.91 4.79 -7.13
C SER A 21 -2.94 4.32 -8.21
N GLY A 22 -2.86 3.01 -8.47
CA GLY A 22 -1.99 2.42 -9.47
C GLY A 22 -0.51 2.41 -9.10
N LEU A 23 -0.17 2.55 -7.82
CA LEU A 23 1.21 2.61 -7.37
C LEU A 23 1.86 1.22 -7.32
N ARG A 24 3.14 1.18 -7.69
CA ARG A 24 4.02 0.02 -7.54
C ARG A 24 4.42 -0.15 -6.08
N LEU A 25 4.91 -1.36 -5.76
CA LEU A 25 5.38 -1.69 -4.42
C LEU A 25 6.46 -0.71 -3.94
N GLU A 26 7.45 -0.44 -4.78
CA GLU A 26 8.56 0.47 -4.48
C GLU A 26 8.07 1.88 -4.15
N GLU A 27 7.14 2.41 -4.95
CA GLU A 27 6.54 3.74 -4.74
C GLU A 27 5.81 3.81 -3.40
N VAL A 28 4.97 2.82 -3.10
CA VAL A 28 4.23 2.77 -1.82
C VAL A 28 5.16 2.67 -0.62
N THR A 29 6.21 1.86 -0.70
CA THR A 29 7.14 1.67 0.43
C THR A 29 8.03 2.89 0.67
N ASN A 30 8.18 3.75 -0.34
CA ASN A 30 8.94 5.00 -0.25
C ASN A 30 8.11 6.20 0.21
N LEU A 31 6.78 6.05 0.37
CA LEU A 31 5.92 7.13 0.83
C LEU A 31 6.22 7.53 2.27
N SER A 32 6.12 8.83 2.54
CA SER A 32 5.99 9.37 3.88
C SER A 32 4.56 9.83 4.14
N GLY A 33 4.19 10.04 5.41
CA GLY A 33 2.86 10.56 5.75
C GLY A 33 2.56 11.94 5.13
N LYS A 34 3.60 12.72 4.78
CA LYS A 34 3.46 14.03 4.12
C LYS A 34 3.13 13.94 2.64
N ASP A 35 3.28 12.76 2.05
CA ASP A 35 3.02 12.52 0.64
C ASP A 35 1.58 12.08 0.39
N ILE A 36 0.74 11.97 1.44
CA ILE A 36 -0.67 11.58 1.34
C ILE A 36 -1.56 12.72 1.79
N ASP A 37 -2.35 13.26 0.86
CA ASP A 37 -3.44 14.19 1.13
C ASP A 37 -4.76 13.42 1.19
N LEU A 38 -5.27 13.20 2.40
CA LEU A 38 -6.50 12.46 2.64
C LEU A 38 -7.76 13.22 2.22
N GLU A 39 -7.72 14.56 2.24
CA GLU A 39 -8.85 15.42 1.94
C GLU A 39 -9.10 15.46 0.43
N ASN A 40 -8.03 15.68 -0.33
CA ASN A 40 -8.10 15.71 -1.79
C ASN A 40 -7.98 14.31 -2.43
N ARG A 41 -7.67 13.29 -1.62
CA ARG A 41 -7.40 11.90 -2.05
C ARG A 41 -6.27 11.82 -3.08
N ILE A 42 -5.18 12.52 -2.79
CA ILE A 42 -4.01 12.60 -3.66
C ILE A 42 -2.83 11.98 -2.93
N VAL A 43 -2.05 11.19 -3.65
CA VAL A 43 -0.73 10.73 -3.21
C VAL A 43 0.34 11.26 -4.16
N TYR A 44 1.40 11.81 -3.58
CA TYR A 44 2.52 12.39 -4.29
C TYR A 44 3.68 11.40 -4.31
N VAL A 45 4.08 10.97 -5.50
CA VAL A 45 5.23 10.06 -5.68
C VAL A 45 6.40 10.81 -6.28
N ARG A 46 7.61 10.38 -5.92
CA ARG A 46 8.83 10.92 -6.53
C ARG A 46 9.00 10.26 -7.89
N ALA A 47 9.05 11.04 -8.96
CA ALA A 47 9.37 10.51 -10.27
C ALA A 47 10.80 9.95 -10.28
N GLU A 48 11.00 8.74 -10.81
CA GLU A 48 12.33 8.10 -10.86
C GLU A 48 13.36 8.89 -11.68
N LYS A 49 12.91 9.72 -12.62
CA LYS A 49 13.75 10.40 -13.63
C LYS A 49 13.67 11.92 -13.61
N SER A 50 12.83 12.51 -12.77
CA SER A 50 12.69 13.96 -12.67
C SER A 50 12.72 14.39 -11.20
N LYS A 51 13.07 15.65 -10.95
CA LYS A 51 12.94 16.26 -9.62
C LYS A 51 11.48 16.62 -9.29
N GLU A 52 10.56 16.41 -10.24
CA GLU A 52 9.15 16.73 -10.08
C GLU A 52 8.43 15.59 -9.35
N LYS A 53 7.49 15.96 -8.48
CA LYS A 53 6.59 14.99 -7.86
C LYS A 53 5.44 14.73 -8.83
N GLU A 54 5.24 13.48 -9.19
CA GLU A 54 4.01 13.05 -9.85
C GLU A 54 2.93 12.86 -8.78
N SER A 55 1.67 13.09 -9.14
CA SER A 55 0.55 12.90 -8.24
C SER A 55 -0.50 12.01 -8.88
N THR A 56 -1.04 11.09 -8.11
CA THR A 56 -2.16 10.23 -8.52
C THR A 56 -3.26 10.26 -7.47
N ALA A 57 -4.49 10.04 -7.90
CA ALA A 57 -5.65 10.02 -7.02
C ALA A 57 -5.90 8.60 -6.48
N PHE A 58 -6.55 8.50 -5.33
CA PHE A 58 -7.13 7.24 -4.83
C PHE A 58 -8.63 7.43 -4.52
N ASN A 59 -9.34 6.32 -4.35
CA ASN A 59 -10.79 6.35 -4.17
C ASN A 59 -11.22 6.69 -2.73
N HIS A 60 -12.53 6.80 -2.53
CA HIS A 60 -13.11 7.16 -1.24
C HIS A 60 -12.86 6.09 -0.16
N GLU A 61 -12.94 4.81 -0.53
CA GLU A 61 -12.70 3.67 0.35
C GLU A 61 -11.25 3.65 0.85
N GLY A 62 -10.29 3.95 -0.03
CA GLY A 62 -8.89 4.11 0.32
C GLY A 62 -8.66 5.23 1.33
N SER A 63 -9.35 6.37 1.16
CA SER A 63 -9.32 7.47 2.13
C SER A 63 -9.82 7.05 3.50
N ALA A 64 -10.96 6.37 3.58
CA ALA A 64 -11.52 5.89 4.85
C ALA A 64 -10.57 4.92 5.57
N ILE A 65 -9.99 3.96 4.83
CA ILE A 65 -9.04 2.98 5.38
C ILE A 65 -7.75 3.67 5.86
N LEU A 66 -7.22 4.61 5.07
CA LEU A 66 -6.01 5.35 5.44
C LEU A 66 -6.21 6.23 6.67
N ARG A 67 -7.38 6.89 6.82
CA ARG A 67 -7.69 7.66 8.04
C ARG A 67 -7.59 6.79 9.29
N TYR A 68 -8.26 5.63 9.28
CA TYR A 68 -8.19 4.69 10.39
C TYR A 68 -6.77 4.14 10.60
N TYR A 69 -6.01 3.92 9.52
CA TYR A 69 -4.60 3.55 9.63
C TYR A 69 -3.78 4.61 10.36
N PHE A 70 -3.96 5.89 10.03
CA PHE A 70 -3.24 6.98 10.66
C PHE A 70 -3.65 7.22 12.12
N GLU A 71 -4.88 6.89 12.52
CA GLU A 71 -5.31 6.93 13.93
C GLU A 71 -4.55 5.92 14.80
N ILE A 72 -4.22 4.75 14.26
CA ILE A 72 -3.53 3.68 14.99
C ILE A 72 -2.03 3.61 14.70
N TYR A 73 -1.53 4.48 13.81
CA TYR A 73 -0.14 4.49 13.39
C TYR A 73 0.75 5.06 14.50
N ASP A 74 1.73 4.26 14.91
CA ASP A 74 2.62 4.53 16.05
C ASP A 74 3.88 5.32 15.67
N GLY A 75 3.92 5.95 14.49
CA GLY A 75 5.04 6.79 14.07
C GLY A 75 6.33 6.02 13.70
N ARG A 76 6.22 4.76 13.29
CA ARG A 76 7.36 3.96 12.79
C ARG A 76 8.14 4.69 11.69
N LYS A 77 9.44 4.40 11.56
CA LYS A 77 10.31 5.01 10.55
C LYS A 77 9.74 4.98 9.12
N GLU A 78 9.15 3.86 8.72
CA GLU A 78 8.52 3.69 7.41
C GLU A 78 7.00 3.88 7.55
N LEU A 79 6.35 4.50 6.56
CA LEU A 79 4.90 4.51 6.51
C LEU A 79 4.36 3.12 6.19
N PHE A 80 4.86 2.50 5.12
CA PHE A 80 4.52 1.12 4.73
C PHE A 80 5.80 0.29 4.60
N SER A 81 5.85 -0.85 5.31
CA SER A 81 7.06 -1.69 5.34
C SER A 81 6.95 -2.81 4.32
N GLN A 82 7.89 -2.86 3.38
CA GLN A 82 7.96 -3.91 2.36
C GLN A 82 7.93 -5.31 2.99
N LYS A 83 8.74 -5.53 4.03
CA LYS A 83 8.77 -6.81 4.77
C LYS A 83 7.41 -7.20 5.34
N SER A 84 6.63 -6.23 5.83
CA SER A 84 5.28 -6.49 6.36
C SER A 84 4.30 -6.84 5.24
N ILE A 85 4.38 -6.15 4.11
CA ILE A 85 3.56 -6.39 2.92
C ILE A 85 3.83 -7.80 2.37
N GLU A 86 5.10 -8.15 2.16
CA GLU A 86 5.52 -9.46 1.66
C GLU A 86 5.13 -10.60 2.60
N TYR A 87 5.29 -10.40 3.91
CA TYR A 87 4.88 -11.38 4.92
C TYR A 87 3.37 -11.65 4.87
N VAL A 88 2.55 -10.59 4.82
CA VAL A 88 1.09 -10.71 4.73
C VAL A 88 0.68 -11.33 3.40
N TYR A 89 1.28 -10.93 2.29
CA TYR A 89 1.01 -11.52 0.97
C TYR A 89 1.32 -13.01 0.94
N SER A 90 2.51 -13.41 1.40
CA SER A 90 2.94 -14.82 1.46
C SER A 90 1.98 -15.66 2.31
N PHE A 91 1.52 -15.13 3.44
CA PHE A 91 0.57 -15.81 4.30
C PHE A 91 -0.80 -15.97 3.62
N LEU A 92 -1.33 -14.94 2.98
CA LEU A 92 -2.61 -15.01 2.26
C LEU A 92 -2.56 -16.01 1.10
N SER A 93 -1.47 -16.01 0.34
CA SER A 93 -1.25 -16.93 -0.78
C SER A 93 -1.16 -18.40 -0.35
N LYS A 94 -0.71 -18.68 0.89
CA LYS A 94 -0.70 -20.05 1.45
C LYS A 94 -2.08 -20.54 1.87
N ILE A 95 -2.96 -19.62 2.30
CA ILE A 95 -4.29 -19.95 2.82
C ILE A 95 -5.32 -20.06 1.70
N SER A 96 -5.17 -19.25 0.66
CA SER A 96 -6.00 -19.30 -0.54
C SER A 96 -5.09 -19.44 -1.76
N PRO A 97 -4.61 -20.66 -2.07
CA PRO A 97 -3.82 -20.88 -3.26
C PRO A 97 -4.69 -20.58 -4.49
N GLN A 98 -4.55 -19.38 -5.03
CA GLN A 98 -5.05 -19.06 -6.36
C GLN A 98 -4.33 -19.98 -7.34
N LYS A 99 -5.06 -20.78 -8.12
CA LYS A 99 -4.47 -21.41 -9.32
C LYS A 99 -4.01 -20.25 -10.21
N SER A 100 -2.71 -20.16 -10.46
CA SER A 100 -2.15 -19.15 -11.36
C SER A 100 -2.96 -19.10 -12.65
N PRO A 101 -3.44 -17.93 -13.11
CA PRO A 101 -4.01 -17.84 -14.43
C PRO A 101 -2.92 -18.30 -15.40
N LYS A 102 -3.22 -19.36 -16.18
CA LYS A 102 -2.41 -19.73 -17.33
C LYS A 102 -2.54 -18.57 -18.30
N PHE A 103 -1.62 -17.61 -18.26
CA PHE A 103 -1.48 -16.67 -19.36
C PHE A 103 -1.13 -17.50 -20.59
N ALA A 104 -2.12 -17.65 -21.48
CA ALA A 104 -1.89 -18.19 -22.81
C ALA A 104 -0.86 -17.28 -23.48
N LYS A 105 0.30 -17.83 -23.85
CA LYS A 105 1.21 -17.16 -24.76
C LYS A 105 0.44 -16.97 -26.07
N ILE A 106 0.20 -15.70 -26.42
CA ILE A 106 -0.21 -15.29 -27.77
C ILE A 106 1.08 -15.20 -28.59
#